data_AF-A0A5B9GNC0-F1
#
_entry.id   AF-A0A5B9GNC0-F1
#
_cell.length_a   1.000
_cell.length_b   1.000
_cell.length_c   1.000
_cell.angle_alpha   90.00
_cell.angle_beta   90.00
_cell.angle_gamma   90.00
#
_symmetry.space_group_name_H-M   'P 1'
#
loop_
_entity.id
_entity.type
_entity.pdbx_description
1 polymer ?
#
loop_
_entity_poly.entity_id
_entity_poly.type
_entity_poly.pdbx_seq_one_letter_code
_entity_poly.pdbx_strand_id
1 'polypeptide(L)'
;MSLRVRFDPEFIGEQIGQLCFEESRTVQELDSYLAGAAYAVCLSLGKEKPWKQKDFVSIGLSIVRSGTKKFLDLTEKNILINSVPQENDMNRMNNHEER
;
A
#
# COMPACT_ATOMS: atom_id res chain seq x y z
N MET A 1 -31.97 12.69 3.87
CA MET A 1 -30.72 12.70 4.65
C MET A 1 -29.55 12.68 3.65
N SER A 2 -28.67 13.69 3.65
CA SER A 2 -27.48 13.74 2.78
C SER A 2 -26.29 13.19 3.58
N LEU A 3 -25.82 11.99 3.24
CA LEU A 3 -24.58 11.45 3.79
C LEU A 3 -23.42 12.18 3.11
N ARG A 4 -22.67 13.00 3.86
CA ARG A 4 -21.43 13.60 3.37
C ARG A 4 -20.27 12.69 3.73
N VAL A 5 -19.88 11.82 2.80
CA VAL A 5 -18.66 11.02 2.94
C VAL A 5 -17.46 11.96 2.84
N ARG A 6 -16.62 11.97 3.87
CA ARG A 6 -15.36 12.72 3.86
C ARG A 6 -14.37 11.96 2.98
N PHE A 7 -13.92 12.59 1.92
CA PHE A 7 -12.92 12.05 1.02
C PHE A 7 -11.53 12.21 1.66
N ASP A 8 -10.82 11.10 1.84
CA ASP A 8 -9.45 11.04 2.36
C ASP A 8 -8.54 10.37 1.30
N PRO A 9 -7.66 11.13 0.63
CA PRO A 9 -6.75 10.57 -0.37
C PRO A 9 -5.72 9.60 0.23
N GLU A 10 -5.30 9.79 1.48
CA GLU A 10 -4.28 8.93 2.09
C GLU A 10 -4.85 7.54 2.30
N PHE A 11 -6.07 7.45 2.84
CA PHE A 11 -6.78 6.20 3.04
C PHE A 11 -6.96 5.40 1.74
N ILE A 12 -7.28 6.08 0.62
CA ILE A 12 -7.41 5.42 -0.69
C ILE A 12 -6.07 4.79 -1.09
N GLY A 13 -4.98 5.53 -0.97
CA GLY A 13 -3.65 5.00 -1.26
C GLY A 13 -3.31 3.81 -0.38
N GLU A 14 -3.53 3.90 0.93
CA GLU A 14 -3.27 2.81 1.88
C GLU A 14 -4.04 1.52 1.51
N GLN A 15 -5.32 1.63 1.16
CA GLN A 15 -6.14 0.49 0.76
C GLN A 15 -5.61 -0.17 -0.52
N ILE A 16 -5.16 0.62 -1.50
CA ILE A 16 -4.55 0.09 -2.73
C ILE A 16 -3.21 -0.60 -2.43
N GLY A 17 -2.37 0.02 -1.61
CA GLY A 17 -1.09 -0.56 -1.19
C GLY A 17 -1.26 -1.88 -0.43
N GLN A 18 -2.25 -1.94 0.45
CA GLN A 18 -2.62 -3.17 1.17
C GLN A 18 -3.08 -4.27 0.20
N LEU A 19 -4.01 -3.96 -0.71
CA LEU A 19 -4.52 -4.93 -1.69
C LEU A 19 -3.42 -5.45 -2.63
N CYS A 20 -2.54 -4.55 -3.10
CA CYS A 20 -1.42 -4.95 -3.95
C CYS A 20 -0.47 -5.90 -3.23
N PHE A 21 -0.24 -5.69 -1.92
CA PHE A 21 0.56 -6.60 -1.11
C PHE A 21 -0.14 -7.97 -0.94
N GLU A 22 -1.42 -7.97 -0.58
CA GLU A 22 -2.22 -9.20 -0.39
C GLU A 22 -2.31 -10.04 -1.67
N GLU A 23 -2.41 -9.39 -2.83
CA GLU A 23 -2.45 -10.04 -4.13
C GLU A 23 -1.06 -10.36 -4.71
N SER A 24 0.02 -10.15 -3.95
CA SER A 24 1.40 -10.38 -4.39
C SER A 24 1.76 -9.65 -5.69
N ARG A 25 1.26 -8.43 -5.85
CA ARG A 25 1.53 -7.58 -7.02
C ARG A 25 2.96 -7.07 -7.02
N THR A 26 3.47 -6.84 -8.22
CA THR A 26 4.77 -6.20 -8.43
C THR A 26 4.71 -4.70 -8.13
N VAL A 27 5.88 -4.09 -7.93
CA VAL A 27 6.00 -2.63 -7.74
C VAL A 27 5.49 -1.87 -8.97
N GLN A 28 5.71 -2.40 -10.18
CA GLN A 28 5.23 -1.79 -11.41
C GLN A 28 3.69 -1.82 -11.52
N GLU A 29 3.05 -2.92 -11.07
CA GLU A 29 1.60 -2.99 -10.98
C GLU A 29 1.07 -2.00 -9.94
N LEU A 30 1.69 -1.91 -8.76
CA LEU A 30 1.34 -0.94 -7.72
C LEU A 30 1.33 0.49 -8.27
N ASP A 31 2.39 0.90 -8.97
CA ASP A 31 2.48 2.24 -9.58
C ASP A 31 1.32 2.50 -10.54
N SER A 32 0.95 1.49 -11.33
CA SER A 32 -0.17 1.57 -12.28
C SER A 32 -1.51 1.73 -11.56
N TYR A 33 -1.75 0.96 -10.48
CA TYR A 33 -2.97 1.07 -9.68
C TYR A 33 -3.08 2.41 -8.97
N LEU A 34 -1.99 2.92 -8.37
CA LEU A 34 -1.98 4.21 -7.69
C LEU A 34 -2.18 5.37 -8.66
N ALA A 35 -1.54 5.33 -9.83
CA ALA A 35 -1.72 6.33 -10.88
C ALA A 35 -3.17 6.33 -11.41
N GLY A 36 -3.73 5.14 -11.66
CA GLY A 36 -5.12 4.98 -12.10
C GLY A 36 -6.11 5.52 -11.07
N ALA A 37 -5.91 5.22 -9.79
CA ALA A 37 -6.74 5.72 -8.71
C ALA A 37 -6.65 7.25 -8.57
N ALA A 38 -5.44 7.81 -8.58
CA ALA A 38 -5.23 9.25 -8.53
C ALA A 38 -5.94 9.97 -9.69
N TYR A 39 -5.84 9.43 -10.90
CA TYR A 39 -6.53 9.97 -12.07
C TYR A 39 -8.05 9.88 -11.93
N ALA A 40 -8.59 8.71 -11.58
CA ALA A 40 -10.03 8.49 -11.45
C ALA A 40 -10.65 9.41 -10.39
N VAL A 41 -9.96 9.58 -9.26
CA VAL A 41 -10.35 10.51 -8.18
C VAL A 41 -10.36 11.95 -8.68
N CYS A 42 -9.27 12.42 -9.28
CA CYS A 42 -9.17 13.80 -9.76
C CYS A 42 -10.18 14.09 -10.87
N LEU A 43 -10.41 13.13 -11.78
CA LEU A 43 -11.43 13.24 -12.82
C LEU A 43 -12.83 13.36 -12.23
N SER A 44 -13.16 12.55 -11.23
CA SER A 44 -14.46 12.57 -10.56
C SER A 44 -14.67 13.88 -9.79
N LEU A 45 -13.65 14.32 -9.05
CA LEU A 45 -13.66 15.61 -8.35
C LEU A 45 -13.73 16.79 -9.32
N GLY A 46 -13.13 16.71 -10.50
CA GLY A 46 -13.19 17.76 -11.52
C GLY A 46 -14.58 17.96 -12.10
N LYS A 47 -15.36 16.89 -12.21
CA LYS A 47 -16.76 16.95 -12.65
C LYS A 47 -17.67 17.59 -11.60
N GLU A 48 -17.48 17.25 -10.32
CA GLU A 48 -18.35 17.76 -9.23
C GLU A 48 -17.90 19.11 -8.66
N LYS A 49 -16.58 19.36 -8.62
CA LYS A 49 -15.95 20.47 -7.90
C LYS A 49 -14.78 21.03 -8.70
N PRO A 50 -15.01 21.67 -9.86
CA PRO A 50 -13.96 22.16 -10.75
C PRO A 50 -13.00 23.16 -10.07
N TRP A 51 -13.46 23.91 -9.07
CA TRP A 51 -12.61 24.85 -8.31
C TRP A 51 -11.49 24.17 -7.48
N LYS A 52 -11.55 22.84 -7.32
CA LYS A 52 -10.52 22.03 -6.64
C LYS A 52 -9.38 21.59 -7.55
N GLN A 53 -9.37 21.94 -8.84
CA GLN A 53 -8.32 21.52 -9.78
C GLN A 53 -6.90 21.85 -9.32
N LYS A 54 -6.71 23.00 -8.64
CA LYS A 54 -5.42 23.38 -8.05
C LYS A 54 -4.89 22.40 -6.99
N ASP A 55 -5.78 21.61 -6.39
CA ASP A 55 -5.45 20.61 -5.36
C ASP A 55 -5.21 19.22 -5.98
N PHE A 56 -5.39 19.01 -7.29
CA PHE A 56 -5.34 17.67 -7.89
C PHE A 56 -3.97 17.02 -7.78
N VAL A 57 -2.91 17.82 -7.96
CA VAL A 57 -1.54 17.34 -7.82
C VAL A 57 -1.28 16.89 -6.38
N SER A 58 -1.72 17.66 -5.37
CA SER A 58 -1.52 17.29 -3.97
C SER A 58 -2.35 16.06 -3.57
N ILE A 59 -3.59 15.95 -4.07
CA ILE A 59 -4.45 14.78 -3.88
C ILE A 59 -3.81 13.53 -4.51
N GLY A 60 -3.36 13.61 -5.75
CA GLY A 60 -2.72 12.49 -6.44
C GLY A 60 -1.42 12.06 -5.75
N LEU A 61 -0.58 13.02 -5.36
CA LEU A 61 0.65 12.73 -4.61
C LEU A 61 0.37 12.10 -3.26
N SER A 62 -0.69 12.51 -2.57
CA SER A 62 -1.10 11.95 -1.28
C SER A 62 -1.49 10.47 -1.43
N ILE A 63 -2.30 10.12 -2.44
CA ILE A 63 -2.66 8.73 -2.77
C ILE A 63 -1.41 7.89 -3.08
N VAL A 64 -0.55 8.38 -3.97
CA VAL A 64 0.65 7.64 -4.39
C VAL A 64 1.57 7.42 -3.19
N ARG A 65 1.89 8.46 -2.43
CA ARG A 65 2.80 8.35 -1.28
C ARG A 65 2.29 7.41 -0.21
N SER A 66 1.02 7.52 0.19
CA SER A 66 0.48 6.67 1.25
C SER A 66 0.41 5.21 0.80
N GLY A 67 0.01 4.95 -0.46
CA GLY A 67 -0.04 3.60 -1.00
C GLY A 67 1.32 2.94 -1.17
N THR A 68 2.30 3.66 -1.72
CA THR A 68 3.68 3.16 -1.82
C THR A 68 4.25 2.87 -0.43
N LYS A 69 4.08 3.79 0.52
CA LYS A 69 4.55 3.59 1.90
C LYS A 69 3.92 2.34 2.51
N LYS A 70 2.60 2.20 2.43
CA LYS A 70 1.89 1.05 2.98
C LYS A 70 2.37 -0.28 2.40
N PHE A 71 2.54 -0.35 1.09
CA PHE A 71 3.05 -1.55 0.42
C PHE A 71 4.47 -1.91 0.87
N LEU A 72 5.37 -0.92 0.96
CA LEU A 72 6.74 -1.13 1.42
C LEU A 72 6.79 -1.57 2.88
N ASP A 73 6.02 -0.92 3.77
CA ASP A 73 5.95 -1.26 5.19
C ASP A 73 5.50 -2.73 5.40
N LEU A 74 4.55 -3.22 4.59
CA LEU A 74 4.09 -4.61 4.65
C LEU A 74 5.13 -5.58 4.09
N THR A 75 5.78 -5.21 2.99
CA THR A 75 6.84 -6.01 2.36
C THR A 75 8.02 -6.19 3.30
N GLU A 76 8.48 -5.10 3.93
CA GLU A 76 9.55 -5.14 4.91
C GLU A 76 9.19 -6.00 6.13
N LYS A 77 7.98 -5.84 6.67
CA LYS A 77 7.49 -6.69 7.77
C LYS A 77 7.46 -8.17 7.40
N ASN A 78 7.03 -8.51 6.19
CA ASN A 78 6.98 -9.91 5.73
C ASN A 78 8.39 -10.50 5.59
N ILE A 79 9.34 -9.73 5.07
CA ILE A 79 10.75 -10.14 5.00
C ILE A 79 11.29 -10.38 6.41
N LEU A 80 11.05 -9.46 7.35
CA LEU A 80 11.52 -9.58 8.72
C LEU A 80 10.97 -10.84 9.41
N ILE A 81 9.66 -11.11 9.30
CA ILE A 81 9.03 -12.30 9.89
C ILE A 81 9.63 -13.60 9.32
N ASN A 82 9.87 -13.66 8.02
CA ASN A 82 10.42 -14.85 7.37
C ASN A 82 11.94 -15.00 7.54
N SER A 83 12.63 -13.95 8.01
CA SER A 83 14.09 -13.95 8.23
C SER A 83 14.51 -14.37 9.64
N VAL A 84 13.57 -14.46 10.59
CA VAL A 84 13.85 -14.97 11.94
C VAL A 84 13.89 -16.50 11.88
N PRO A 85 15.04 -17.15 12.17
CA PRO A 85 15.10 -18.60 12.29
C PRO A 85 14.12 -19.02 13.39
N GLN A 86 13.17 -19.90 13.07
CA GLN A 86 12.33 -20.48 14.11
C GLN A 86 13.24 -21.30 15.04
N GLU A 87 13.09 -21.14 16.36
CA GLU A 87 13.90 -21.86 17.37
C GLU A 87 13.94 -23.39 17.17
N ASN A 88 12.97 -23.94 16.44
CA ASN A 88 12.93 -25.35 16.05
C ASN A 88 14.07 -25.79 15.11
N ASP A 89 14.69 -24.89 14.34
CA ASP A 89 15.84 -25.21 13.48
C ASP A 89 17.17 -25.24 14.23
N MET A 90 17.29 -24.53 15.36
CA MET A 90 18.49 -24.58 16.22
C MET A 90 18.64 -25.93 16.95
N ASN A 91 17.52 -26.56 17.32
CA ASN A 91 17.54 -27.86 17.99
C ASN A 91 17.91 -29.03 17.07
N ARG A 92 17.92 -28.85 15.74
CA ARG A 92 18.37 -29.87 14.80
C ARG A 92 19.88 -29.86 14.56
N MET A 93 20.56 -28.73 14.76
CA MET A 93 22.02 -28.65 14.61
C MET A 93 22.76 -29.28 15.81
N ASN A 94 22.24 -29.09 17.03
CA ASN A 94 22.90 -29.63 18.24
C ASN A 94 22.82 -31.16 18.37
N ASN A 95 21.86 -31.82 17.71
CA ASN A 95 21.74 -33.27 17.74
C ASN A 95 22.65 -34.00 16.74
N HIS A 96 23.38 -33.27 15.89
CA HIS A 96 24.27 -33.88 14.91
C HIS A 96 25.75 -33.92 15.34
N GLU A 97 26.11 -33.24 16.43
CA GLU A 97 27.47 -33.22 16.98
C GLU A 97 27.72 -34.30 18.07
N GLU A 98 26.69 -35.03 18.52
CA GLU A 98 26.83 -36.11 19.52
C GLU A 98 26.62 -37.53 18.94
N ARG A 99 27.32 -37.89 17.85
CA ARG A 99 27.51 -39.30 17.47
C ARG A 99 28.94 -39.63 17.10
#